data_AF-A0A2E2KTR3-F1
#
_entry.id   AF-A0A2E2KTR3-F1
#
_cell.length_a   1.000
_cell.length_b   1.000
_cell.length_c   1.000
_cell.angle_alpha   90.00
_cell.angle_beta   90.00
_cell.angle_gamma   90.00
#
_symmetry.space_group_name_H-M   'P 1'
#
loop_
_entity.id
_entity.type
_entity.pdbx_description
1 polymer ?
#
loop_
_entity_poly.entity_id
_entity_poly.type
_entity_poly.pdbx_seq_one_letter_code
_entity_poly.pdbx_strand_id
1 'polypeptide(L)'
;MPFPLPLSAPLRPLVATGLTTIALSACDVTPNPTTTGPGGVTEIQIASGLNCFDNKCFKYDPQSGAISVNGRRPTAPPPGVTLSDGSITAAEFSATFQTGMMAHTIGESNR
;
A
#
# COMPACT_ATOMS: atom_id res chain seq x y z
N MET A 1 -10.46 -18.85 -65.69
CA MET A 1 -11.46 -18.18 -64.82
C MET A 1 -11.75 -19.16 -63.68
N PRO A 2 -11.73 -18.86 -62.35
CA PRO A 2 -11.55 -17.62 -61.52
C PRO A 2 -10.23 -17.61 -60.68
N PHE A 3 -9.56 -16.46 -60.39
CA PHE A 3 -9.57 -15.57 -59.17
C PHE A 3 -9.28 -16.25 -57.79
N PRO A 4 -8.68 -15.57 -56.76
CA PRO A 4 -7.39 -14.84 -56.68
C PRO A 4 -6.58 -15.03 -55.34
N LEU A 5 -5.32 -14.57 -55.34
CA LEU A 5 -4.46 -13.98 -54.26
C LEU A 5 -4.62 -14.35 -52.77
N PRO A 6 -3.49 -14.57 -52.04
CA PRO A 6 -3.36 -14.11 -50.66
C PRO A 6 -2.59 -12.77 -50.59
N LEU A 7 -3.34 -11.72 -50.26
CA LEU A 7 -2.86 -10.42 -49.79
C LEU A 7 -2.65 -10.50 -48.27
N SER A 8 -1.63 -9.79 -47.78
CA SER A 8 -1.50 -9.20 -46.44
C SER A 8 -0.28 -9.67 -45.65
N ALA A 9 0.85 -9.02 -45.93
CA ALA A 9 1.92 -8.83 -44.96
C ALA A 9 1.42 -7.95 -43.80
N PRO A 10 1.74 -8.26 -42.52
CA PRO A 10 1.54 -7.30 -41.45
C PRO A 10 2.66 -6.24 -41.53
N LEU A 11 2.27 -5.03 -41.93
CA LEU A 11 3.09 -3.83 -41.77
C LEU A 11 3.43 -3.65 -40.29
N ARG A 12 4.72 -3.61 -39.99
CA ARG A 12 5.26 -3.10 -38.73
C ARG A 12 4.81 -1.63 -38.57
N PRO A 13 4.07 -1.25 -37.52
CA PRO A 13 3.91 0.16 -37.23
C PRO A 13 5.23 0.70 -36.68
N LEU A 14 5.72 1.73 -37.38
CA LEU A 14 6.79 2.62 -36.95
C LEU A 14 6.46 3.27 -35.61
N VAL A 15 7.46 3.29 -34.73
CA VAL A 15 7.86 4.37 -33.82
C VAL A 15 6.77 5.41 -33.54
N ALA A 16 6.10 5.29 -32.39
CA ALA A 16 5.38 6.38 -31.77
C ALA A 16 6.38 7.28 -31.04
N THR A 17 6.67 8.41 -31.65
CA THR A 17 7.36 9.56 -31.07
C THR A 17 6.66 10.01 -29.78
N GLY A 18 7.43 10.12 -28.70
CA GLY A 18 7.22 11.10 -27.64
C GLY A 18 5.87 11.08 -26.92
N LEU A 19 5.78 10.26 -25.89
CA LEU A 19 5.21 10.71 -24.62
C LEU A 19 6.30 10.50 -23.58
N THR A 20 7.07 11.56 -23.34
CA THR A 20 7.76 11.71 -22.05
C THR A 20 6.64 11.72 -21.02
N THR A 21 6.25 10.53 -20.55
CA THR A 21 5.52 10.41 -19.29
C THR A 21 6.43 11.05 -18.29
N ILE A 22 6.12 12.30 -17.95
CA ILE A 22 6.56 12.91 -16.71
C ILE A 22 6.08 11.89 -15.69
N ALA A 23 6.98 11.01 -15.26
CA ALA A 23 6.76 10.17 -14.11
C ALA A 23 6.63 11.18 -12.97
N LEU A 24 5.39 11.61 -12.71
CA LEU A 24 5.05 12.05 -11.39
C LEU A 24 5.43 10.85 -10.54
N SER A 25 6.53 10.97 -9.82
CA SER A 25 6.81 10.18 -8.65
C SER A 25 5.73 10.49 -7.62
N ALA A 26 4.47 10.12 -7.94
CA ALA A 26 3.57 9.63 -6.93
C ALA A 26 4.40 8.58 -6.20
N CYS A 27 4.67 8.81 -4.92
CA CYS A 27 5.36 7.85 -4.10
C CYS A 27 4.57 6.54 -4.21
N ASP A 28 5.00 5.66 -5.11
CA ASP A 28 4.42 4.33 -5.29
C ASP A 28 4.90 3.56 -4.07
N VAL A 29 4.20 3.76 -2.96
CA VAL A 29 4.53 3.08 -1.72
C VAL A 29 4.06 1.66 -1.94
N THR A 30 5.03 0.77 -2.15
CA THR A 30 4.78 -0.65 -2.34
C THR A 30 3.85 -1.13 -1.21
N PRO A 31 2.63 -1.59 -1.53
CA PRO A 31 1.75 -2.11 -0.52
C PRO A 31 2.36 -3.37 0.11
N ASN A 32 2.05 -3.60 1.38
CA ASN A 32 2.53 -4.76 2.10
C ASN A 32 2.05 -6.06 1.44
N PRO A 33 2.89 -7.10 1.44
CA PRO A 33 2.50 -8.38 0.88
C PRO A 33 1.30 -8.92 1.67
N THR A 34 0.35 -9.48 0.93
CA THR A 34 -0.81 -10.14 1.51
C THR A 34 -0.72 -11.64 1.29
N THR A 35 -1.18 -12.40 2.27
CA THR A 35 -1.31 -13.85 2.19
C THR A 35 -2.76 -14.24 2.44
N THR A 36 -3.13 -15.44 1.98
CA THR A 36 -4.40 -16.04 2.34
C THR A 36 -4.21 -16.83 3.63
N GLY A 37 -4.78 -16.32 4.70
CA GLY A 37 -4.74 -16.93 6.03
C GLY A 37 -5.73 -18.08 6.19
N PRO A 38 -5.79 -18.66 7.39
CA PRO A 38 -6.73 -19.73 7.73
C PRO A 38 -8.18 -19.32 7.44
N GLY A 39 -8.93 -20.17 6.74
CA GLY A 39 -10.34 -19.89 6.40
C GLY A 39 -10.54 -18.92 5.22
N GLY A 40 -9.49 -18.57 4.47
CA GLY A 40 -9.61 -17.75 3.26
C GLY A 40 -9.57 -16.24 3.53
N VAL A 41 -9.16 -15.83 4.73
CA VAL A 41 -9.08 -14.41 5.12
C VAL A 41 -7.81 -13.78 4.56
N THR A 42 -7.88 -12.55 4.06
CA THR A 42 -6.69 -11.80 3.65
C THR A 42 -5.92 -11.30 4.88
N GLU A 43 -4.68 -11.76 5.02
CA GLU A 43 -3.73 -11.32 6.03
C GLU A 43 -2.67 -10.43 5.38
N ILE A 44 -2.44 -9.26 5.95
CA ILE A 44 -1.42 -8.29 5.56
C ILE A 44 -0.20 -8.54 6.44
N GLN A 45 0.94 -8.83 5.83
CA GLN A 45 2.18 -8.95 6.57
C GLN A 45 2.60 -7.58 7.09
N ILE A 46 2.98 -7.48 8.36
CA ILE A 46 3.46 -6.27 9.01
C ILE A 46 4.96 -6.42 9.25
N ALA A 47 5.70 -5.38 8.90
CA ALA A 47 7.13 -5.28 9.11
C ALA A 47 7.47 -4.03 9.93
N SER A 48 8.69 -4.00 10.47
CA SER A 48 9.27 -2.77 11.03
C SER A 48 9.34 -1.69 9.94
N GLY A 49 8.96 -0.46 10.29
CA GLY A 49 8.96 0.66 9.35
C GLY A 49 7.60 0.93 8.72
N LEU A 50 7.59 1.37 7.46
CA LEU A 50 6.37 1.82 6.78
C LEU A 50 5.55 0.62 6.29
N ASN A 51 4.29 0.57 6.68
CA ASN A 51 3.33 -0.44 6.26
C ASN A 51 2.17 0.24 5.54
N CYS A 52 1.84 -0.23 4.34
CA CYS A 52 0.80 0.35 3.50
C CYS A 52 -0.13 -0.72 2.93
N PHE A 53 -1.43 -0.49 3.05
CA PHE A 53 -2.44 -1.37 2.46
C PHE A 53 -3.69 -0.55 2.14
N ASP A 54 -4.30 -0.76 0.98
CA ASP A 54 -5.54 -0.09 0.57
C ASP A 54 -5.50 1.45 0.73
N ASN A 55 -4.42 2.09 0.24
CA ASN A 55 -4.18 3.54 0.38
C ASN A 55 -4.08 4.06 1.82
N LYS A 56 -3.91 3.17 2.82
CA LYS A 56 -3.70 3.51 4.22
C LYS A 56 -2.28 3.14 4.59
N CYS A 57 -1.55 4.08 5.20
CA CYS A 57 -0.14 3.89 5.55
C CYS A 57 0.12 4.30 7.00
N PHE A 58 0.82 3.45 7.75
CA PHE A 58 1.33 3.79 9.07
C PHE A 58 2.73 3.20 9.25
N LYS A 59 3.55 3.83 10.09
CA LYS A 59 4.84 3.30 10.52
C LYS A 59 4.65 2.46 11.77
N TYR A 60 5.24 1.29 11.82
CA TYR A 60 5.30 0.44 13.00
C TYR A 60 6.73 0.39 13.54
N ASP A 61 6.87 0.61 14.85
CA ASP A 61 8.14 0.46 15.55
C ASP A 61 8.04 -0.75 16.51
N PRO A 62 8.72 -1.87 16.22
CA PRO A 62 8.64 -3.06 17.06
C PRO A 62 9.37 -2.93 18.40
N GLN A 63 10.25 -1.92 18.56
CA GLN A 63 10.95 -1.69 19.83
C GLN A 63 10.02 -1.10 20.90
N SER A 64 9.16 -0.16 20.49
CA SER A 64 8.16 0.49 21.34
C SER A 64 6.77 -0.15 21.23
N GLY A 65 6.54 -0.98 20.21
CA GLY A 65 5.22 -1.52 19.89
C GLY A 65 4.23 -0.46 19.39
N ALA A 66 4.71 0.73 19.02
CA ALA A 66 3.86 1.86 18.65
C ALA A 66 3.70 1.97 17.13
N ILE A 67 2.57 2.54 16.73
CA ILE A 67 2.30 2.96 15.36
C ILE A 67 2.26 4.49 15.23
N SER A 68 2.74 5.01 14.12
CA SER A 68 2.69 6.44 13.80
C SER A 68 2.16 6.66 12.40
N VAL A 69 1.17 7.53 12.29
CA VAL A 69 0.66 8.01 11.00
C VAL A 69 1.29 9.37 10.71
N ASN A 70 1.46 9.70 9.43
CA ASN A 70 2.09 10.97 9.04
C ASN A 70 1.36 12.17 9.69
N GLY A 71 2.13 13.06 10.33
CA GLY A 71 1.60 14.21 11.07
C GLY A 71 0.93 13.86 12.41
N ARG A 72 1.05 12.62 12.90
CA ARG A 72 0.41 12.13 14.14
C ARG A 72 1.42 11.51 15.11
N ARG A 73 1.22 11.76 16.40
CA ARG A 73 2.07 11.21 17.47
C ARG A 73 2.02 9.68 17.45
N PRO A 74 3.12 8.99 17.81
CA PRO A 74 3.09 7.55 18.00
C PRO A 74 2.04 7.16 19.04
N THR A 75 1.27 6.10 18.76
CA THR A 75 0.23 5.56 19.64
C THR A 75 0.30 4.04 19.66
N ALA A 76 -0.29 3.42 20.68
CA ALA A 76 -0.45 1.97 20.70
C ALA A 76 -1.46 1.52 19.62
N PRO A 77 -1.33 0.28 19.09
CA PRO A 77 -2.38 -0.37 18.32
C PRO A 77 -3.68 -0.49 19.11
N PRO A 78 -4.84 -0.68 18.45
CA PRO A 78 -6.10 -0.96 19.12
C PRO A 78 -6.02 -2.23 19.97
N PRO A 79 -6.79 -2.31 21.07
CA PRO A 79 -6.77 -3.47 21.96
C PRO A 79 -7.16 -4.74 21.20
N GLY A 80 -6.39 -5.81 21.42
CA GLY A 80 -6.59 -7.10 20.76
C GLY A 80 -5.84 -7.26 19.42
N VAL A 81 -5.19 -6.22 18.91
CA VAL A 81 -4.35 -6.30 17.70
C VAL A 81 -2.88 -6.33 18.08
N THR A 82 -2.20 -7.41 17.71
CA THR A 82 -0.76 -7.59 17.95
C THR A 82 0.00 -7.52 16.64
N LEU A 83 0.70 -6.41 16.41
CA LEU A 83 1.50 -6.20 15.19
C LEU A 83 2.81 -7.01 15.19
N SER A 84 3.26 -7.46 16.37
CA SER A 84 4.46 -8.29 16.54
C SER A 84 4.32 -9.69 15.97
N ASP A 85 3.10 -10.19 15.74
CA ASP A 85 2.85 -11.51 15.14
C ASP A 85 3.17 -11.53 13.63
N GLY A 86 3.51 -10.38 13.05
CA GLY A 86 4.04 -10.28 11.68
C GLY A 86 2.97 -10.33 10.59
N SER A 87 1.71 -10.67 10.91
CA SER A 87 0.58 -10.53 10.00
C SER A 87 -0.72 -10.23 10.73
N ILE A 88 -1.57 -9.40 10.13
CA ILE A 88 -2.89 -9.03 10.66
C ILE A 88 -3.93 -9.05 9.56
N THR A 89 -5.21 -9.18 9.90
CA THR A 89 -6.30 -9.10 8.92
C THR A 89 -6.49 -7.68 8.37
N ALA A 90 -7.17 -7.57 7.22
CA ALA A 90 -7.53 -6.26 6.64
C ALA A 90 -8.37 -5.37 7.58
N ALA A 91 -9.21 -6.00 8.41
CA ALA A 91 -10.01 -5.30 9.42
C ALA A 91 -9.12 -4.70 10.51
N GLU A 92 -8.17 -5.48 11.03
CA GLU A 92 -7.22 -5.02 12.05
C GLU A 92 -6.27 -3.96 11.52
N PHE A 93 -5.82 -4.07 10.27
CA PHE A 93 -5.02 -3.03 9.61
C PHE A 93 -5.78 -1.71 9.56
N SER A 94 -7.05 -1.76 9.16
CA SER A 94 -7.91 -0.59 9.07
C SER A 94 -8.16 0.05 10.45
N ALA A 95 -8.43 -0.77 11.47
CA ALA A 95 -8.60 -0.31 12.85
C ALA A 95 -7.30 0.31 13.41
N THR A 96 -6.15 -0.28 13.09
CA THR A 96 -4.83 0.24 13.50
C THR A 96 -4.56 1.61 12.88
N PHE A 97 -4.79 1.73 11.56
CA PHE A 97 -4.66 3.02 10.88
C PHE A 97 -5.60 4.08 11.46
N GLN A 98 -6.87 3.72 11.72
CA GLN A 98 -7.83 4.64 12.35
C GLN A 98 -7.36 5.09 13.73
N THR A 99 -6.85 4.17 14.56
CA THR A 99 -6.28 4.51 15.88
C THR A 99 -5.13 5.52 15.75
N GLY A 100 -4.23 5.31 14.78
CA GLY A 100 -3.15 6.24 14.49
C GLY A 100 -3.63 7.60 13.97
N MET A 101 -4.71 7.63 13.20
CA MET A 101 -5.35 8.86 12.74
C MET A 101 -6.02 9.65 13.88
N MET A 102 -6.51 8.96 14.91
CA MET A 102 -7.10 9.57 16.11
C MET A 102 -6.04 10.07 17.10
N ALA A 103 -4.77 9.71 16.92
CA ALA A 103 -3.69 10.20 17.77
C ALA A 103 -3.52 11.73 17.63
N HIS A 104 -2.97 12.35 18.67
CA HIS A 104 -2.69 13.79 18.67
C HIS A 104 -1.81 14.19 17.49
N THR A 105 -2.06 15.36 16.89
CA THR A 105 -1.24 15.85 15.78
C THR A 105 0.17 16.22 16.27
N ILE A 106 1.17 16.00 15.42
CA ILE A 106 2.53 16.53 15.64
C ILE A 106 2.51 17.98 15.13
N GLY A 107 2.42 18.93 16.05
CA GLY A 107 2.38 20.36 15.71
C GLY A 107 1.37 21.18 16.51
N GLU A 108 0.42 20.54 17.21
CA GLU A 108 -0.43 21.19 18.22
C GLU A 108 0.34 21.45 19.53
N SER A 109 1.45 22.18 19.43
CA SER A 109 2.09 22.80 20.59
C SER A 109 2.21 24.31 20.33
N ASN A 110 1.34 25.03 21.03
CA ASN A 110 1.34 26.46 21.36
C ASN A 110 0.70 27.44 20.36
N ARG A 111 -0.58 27.75 20.61
CA ARG A 111 -1.08 29.11 20.51
C ARG A 111 -1.41 29.61 21.91
#